data_AF-M5UFG4-F1
#
_entry.id   AF-M5UFG4-F1
#
_cell.length_a   1.000
_cell.length_b   1.000
_cell.length_c   1.000
_cell.angle_alpha   90.00
_cell.angle_beta   90.00
_cell.angle_gamma   90.00
#
_symmetry.space_group_name_H-M   'P 1'
#
loop_
_entity.id
_entity.type
_entity.pdbx_description
1 polymer ?
#
loop_
_entity_poly.entity_id
_entity_poly.type
_entity_poly.pdbx_seq_one_letter_code
_entity_poly.pdbx_strand_id
1 'polypeptide(L)'
;MSEQLSSRQTLPLRIAMVEVREVDVSGTPPETVECRLRVKRLTRFPVEEVAEQIVATGDKTSPKEAEPRTRIAPPKPIADEEQAPADGNGDRWADAGGEVLVARGESDILAIAGAVSMLCRKPLHVISHQREDVDGACRCVVAVSDQSDAVDWEASARGSGRANAESSDIALTLATIRAANHAGLLKREYRANNQKVLRQWSRDAMLEISECLSRSGGLSDTKPSVMLEIESIVLDYLNLGSSAAVITASNQPRPETILSLFDTSVWLYDEDGRPRKHYTETDLWLAWYPGVDDDDRTVGELIESMPAAPASAIPWIVRLFENPTSPIRFRGAIDLHDHDVLHVLLGRGLQDQDEAFVLGFAMGTAKKVSRIQYHAFKFLMARVYPEPYRIPGFLQPAFDLGVQCGKKTGAADLYKQPLKELRSLTIAEARRRAGIDMEIVRQHYQIEQQRIPFTIASLRLP
;
A
#
# COMPACT_ATOMS: atom_id res chain seq x y z
N MET A 1 8.58 46.65 -20.56
CA MET A 1 8.97 45.42 -19.85
C MET A 1 7.74 44.71 -19.27
N SER A 2 6.80 44.29 -20.11
CA SER A 2 5.67 43.43 -19.67
C SER A 2 5.01 42.81 -20.89
N GLU A 3 5.69 41.88 -21.54
CA GLU A 3 5.10 40.95 -22.52
C GLU A 3 6.15 39.88 -22.83
N GLN A 4 6.33 38.91 -21.93
CA GLN A 4 7.14 37.71 -22.24
C GLN A 4 6.91 36.59 -21.22
N LEU A 5 5.66 36.18 -21.01
CA LEU A 5 5.34 34.90 -20.37
C LEU A 5 4.06 34.34 -20.98
N SER A 6 4.17 33.48 -22.01
CA SER A 6 3.37 32.26 -22.14
C SER A 6 3.65 31.57 -23.47
N SER A 7 4.73 30.79 -23.51
CA SER A 7 4.71 29.54 -24.29
C SER A 7 5.27 28.45 -23.39
N ARG A 8 4.41 27.94 -22.49
CA ARG A 8 4.71 26.69 -21.79
C ARG A 8 4.76 25.60 -22.87
N GLN A 9 5.97 25.25 -23.31
CA GLN A 9 6.20 24.00 -24.03
C GLN A 9 5.78 22.85 -23.12
N THR A 10 4.63 22.25 -23.41
CA THR A 10 4.22 20.98 -22.84
C THR A 10 5.10 19.91 -23.45
N LEU A 11 6.10 19.44 -22.69
CA LEU A 11 6.87 18.26 -23.08
C LEU A 11 5.90 17.07 -23.11
N PRO A 12 5.75 16.35 -24.24
CA PRO A 12 4.87 15.20 -24.33
C PRO A 12 5.47 14.08 -23.47
N LEU A 13 4.83 13.82 -22.34
CA LEU A 13 5.26 12.76 -21.45
C LEU A 13 4.70 11.42 -21.93
N ARG A 14 5.60 10.47 -22.16
CA ARG A 14 5.29 9.10 -22.58
C ARG A 14 5.39 8.19 -21.37
N ILE A 15 4.26 7.81 -20.79
CA ILE A 15 4.21 6.69 -19.85
C ILE A 15 4.14 5.42 -20.67
N ALA A 16 4.57 4.32 -20.10
CA ALA A 16 4.31 3.02 -20.65
C ALA A 16 4.03 2.12 -19.46
N MET A 17 2.76 1.78 -19.35
CA MET A 17 2.20 0.92 -18.33
C MET A 17 1.94 -0.42 -19.01
N VAL A 18 2.24 -1.53 -18.36
CA VAL A 18 1.88 -2.86 -18.86
C VAL A 18 0.50 -3.16 -18.31
N GLU A 19 -0.52 -3.02 -19.13
CA GLU A 19 -1.87 -3.47 -18.81
C GLU A 19 -2.03 -4.92 -19.27
N VAL A 20 -2.12 -5.85 -18.32
CA VAL A 20 -2.41 -7.27 -18.60
C VAL A 20 -3.92 -7.44 -18.60
N ARG A 21 -4.51 -7.53 -19.79
CA ARG A 21 -5.97 -7.70 -19.93
C ARG A 21 -6.40 -9.15 -20.10
N GLU A 22 -5.53 -9.96 -20.70
CA GLU A 22 -5.83 -11.32 -21.09
C GLU A 22 -4.54 -12.12 -21.05
N VAL A 23 -4.61 -13.28 -20.41
CA VAL A 23 -3.57 -14.28 -20.39
C VAL A 23 -4.24 -15.56 -20.84
N ASP A 24 -3.95 -15.99 -22.06
CA ASP A 24 -4.42 -17.26 -22.60
C ASP A 24 -3.30 -18.28 -22.41
N VAL A 25 -3.54 -19.22 -21.51
CA VAL A 25 -2.67 -20.36 -21.23
C VAL A 25 -3.36 -21.60 -21.75
N SER A 26 -2.89 -22.14 -22.87
CA SER A 26 -3.50 -23.31 -23.51
C SER A 26 -2.49 -24.42 -23.76
N GLY A 27 -2.96 -25.67 -23.66
CA GLY A 27 -2.18 -26.89 -23.82
C GLY A 27 -2.59 -27.97 -22.82
N THR A 28 -2.34 -29.24 -23.15
CA THR A 28 -2.62 -30.39 -22.28
C THR A 28 -1.30 -31.03 -21.82
N PRO A 29 -0.94 -31.03 -20.53
CA PRO A 29 0.27 -31.73 -20.07
C PRO A 29 0.24 -33.20 -20.52
N PRO A 30 1.33 -33.78 -21.05
CA PRO A 30 2.72 -33.31 -21.07
C PRO A 30 3.11 -32.41 -22.25
N GLU A 31 2.16 -31.87 -22.99
CA GLU A 31 2.42 -30.98 -24.13
C GLU A 31 2.92 -29.60 -23.69
N THR A 32 3.54 -28.91 -24.65
CA THR A 32 3.99 -27.53 -24.49
C THR A 32 2.81 -26.59 -24.24
N VAL A 33 2.88 -25.82 -23.15
CA VAL A 33 1.94 -24.76 -22.80
C VAL A 33 2.32 -23.48 -23.53
N GLU A 34 1.36 -22.79 -24.16
CA GLU A 34 1.55 -21.48 -24.78
C GLU A 34 0.91 -20.39 -23.92
N CYS A 35 1.66 -19.33 -23.63
CA CYS A 35 1.18 -18.12 -22.96
C CYS A 35 1.15 -16.95 -23.97
N ARG A 36 -0.01 -16.32 -24.11
CA ARG A 36 -0.17 -15.06 -24.88
C ARG A 36 -0.40 -13.90 -23.94
N LEU A 37 0.54 -12.97 -23.91
CA LEU A 37 0.51 -11.77 -23.08
C LEU A 37 0.28 -10.53 -23.97
N ARG A 38 -0.91 -9.95 -23.92
CA ARG A 38 -1.19 -8.68 -24.62
C ARG A 38 -0.71 -7.51 -23.77
N VAL A 39 0.21 -6.71 -24.31
CA VAL A 39 0.81 -5.55 -23.65
C VAL A 39 0.42 -4.29 -24.40
N LYS A 40 -0.33 -3.40 -23.73
CA LYS A 40 -0.69 -2.09 -24.29
C LYS A 40 0.18 -1.00 -23.71
N ARG A 41 0.93 -0.29 -24.56
CA ARG A 41 1.72 0.86 -24.15
C ARG A 41 0.83 2.10 -24.03
N LEU A 42 0.58 2.58 -22.81
CA LEU A 42 -0.24 3.78 -22.61
C LEU A 42 0.54 5.08 -22.85
N THR A 43 0.55 5.57 -24.09
CA THR A 43 1.30 6.78 -24.48
C THR A 43 0.60 8.12 -24.19
N ARG A 44 -0.69 8.12 -23.80
CA ARG A 44 -1.48 9.30 -23.39
C ARG A 44 -2.80 8.86 -22.76
N PHE A 45 -3.29 9.58 -21.76
CA PHE A 45 -4.65 9.43 -21.23
C PHE A 45 -5.45 10.71 -21.55
N PRO A 46 -6.52 10.67 -22.35
CA PRO A 46 -7.41 11.80 -22.52
C PRO A 46 -8.34 11.90 -21.30
N VAL A 47 -8.22 12.99 -20.55
CA VAL A 47 -9.04 13.24 -19.34
C VAL A 47 -10.52 13.44 -19.70
N GLU A 48 -10.80 13.87 -20.93
CA GLU A 48 -12.16 14.13 -21.42
C GLU A 48 -13.03 12.86 -21.50
N GLU A 49 -12.47 11.71 -21.90
CA GLU A 49 -13.23 10.44 -22.02
C GLU A 49 -13.71 9.90 -20.67
N VAL A 50 -12.95 10.11 -19.59
CA VAL A 50 -13.31 9.66 -18.24
C VAL A 50 -14.44 10.51 -17.66
N ALA A 51 -14.40 11.83 -17.89
CA ALA A 51 -15.47 12.74 -17.47
C ALA A 51 -16.80 12.42 -18.17
N GLU A 52 -16.76 12.09 -19.46
CA GLU A 52 -17.95 11.70 -20.23
C GLU A 52 -18.57 10.37 -19.76
N GLN A 53 -17.73 9.38 -19.42
CA GLN A 53 -18.22 8.10 -18.88
C GLN A 53 -18.92 8.25 -17.52
N ILE A 54 -18.38 9.09 -16.62
CA ILE A 54 -18.95 9.33 -15.28
C ILE A 54 -20.33 10.01 -15.39
N VAL A 55 -20.46 11.01 -16.28
CA VAL A 55 -21.73 11.69 -16.55
C VAL A 55 -22.77 10.71 -17.11
N ALA A 56 -22.36 9.82 -18.03
CA ALA A 56 -23.26 8.84 -18.63
C ALA A 56 -23.76 7.76 -17.65
N THR A 57 -23.00 7.44 -16.62
CA THR A 57 -23.40 6.47 -15.57
C THR A 57 -24.32 7.06 -14.50
N GLY A 58 -24.24 8.38 -14.25
CA GLY A 58 -25.04 9.05 -13.22
C GLY A 58 -26.53 9.25 -13.55
N ASP A 59 -26.91 9.16 -14.84
CA ASP A 59 -28.25 9.56 -15.30
C ASP A 59 -29.29 8.41 -15.35
N LYS A 60 -28.94 7.19 -14.92
CA LYS A 60 -29.79 6.00 -15.12
C LYS A 60 -30.73 5.62 -13.97
N THR A 61 -30.86 6.43 -12.92
CA THR A 61 -31.84 6.16 -11.84
C THR A 61 -32.74 7.37 -11.56
N SER A 62 -33.72 7.58 -12.44
CA SER A 62 -34.92 8.35 -12.09
C SER A 62 -35.93 7.45 -11.37
N PRO A 63 -36.46 7.84 -10.20
CA PRO A 63 -37.45 7.04 -9.49
C PRO A 63 -38.83 7.25 -10.14
N LYS A 64 -39.40 6.19 -10.75
CA LYS A 64 -40.82 6.20 -11.13
C LYS A 64 -41.68 6.14 -9.87
N GLU A 65 -42.57 7.12 -9.75
CA GLU A 65 -43.57 7.26 -8.70
C GLU A 65 -44.45 6.01 -8.57
N ALA A 66 -44.72 5.62 -7.33
CA ALA A 66 -45.59 4.52 -6.96
C ALA A 66 -47.05 4.98 -6.90
N GLU A 67 -47.88 4.49 -7.82
CA GLU A 67 -49.35 4.55 -7.69
C GLU A 67 -49.92 3.31 -6.97
N PRO A 68 -51.09 3.43 -6.32
CA PRO A 68 -51.59 2.44 -5.37
C PRO A 68 -52.25 1.23 -6.06
N ARG A 69 -51.92 0.05 -5.54
CA ARG A 69 -52.36 -1.28 -6.00
C ARG A 69 -53.89 -1.44 -6.00
N THR A 70 -54.45 -1.77 -7.16
CA THR A 70 -55.69 -2.56 -7.28
C THR A 70 -55.40 -3.95 -7.86
N ARG A 71 -56.17 -4.94 -7.37
CA ARG A 71 -55.99 -6.39 -7.58
C ARG A 71 -56.10 -6.81 -9.05
N ILE A 72 -55.17 -7.63 -9.53
CA ILE A 72 -55.30 -8.42 -10.76
C ILE A 72 -54.87 -9.88 -10.50
N ALA A 73 -55.60 -10.79 -11.16
CA ALA A 73 -55.64 -12.26 -11.10
C ALA A 73 -54.30 -12.99 -11.39
N PRO A 74 -54.19 -14.30 -11.06
CA PRO A 74 -52.95 -15.06 -11.28
C PRO A 74 -52.65 -15.29 -12.77
N PRO A 75 -51.35 -15.37 -13.15
CA PRO A 75 -50.95 -15.52 -14.54
C PRO A 75 -51.13 -16.95 -15.06
N LYS A 76 -51.46 -17.03 -16.37
CA LYS A 76 -51.40 -18.27 -17.18
C LYS A 76 -49.93 -18.69 -17.41
N PRO A 77 -49.66 -19.99 -17.63
CA PRO A 77 -48.33 -20.48 -17.93
C PRO A 77 -47.89 -20.01 -19.33
N ILE A 78 -46.66 -19.53 -19.43
CA ILE A 78 -45.99 -19.18 -20.69
C ILE A 78 -45.31 -20.44 -21.21
N ALA A 79 -45.52 -20.71 -22.50
CA ALA A 79 -44.98 -21.81 -23.26
C ALA A 79 -43.50 -21.60 -23.60
N ASP A 80 -42.84 -22.71 -23.94
CA ASP A 80 -41.44 -22.85 -24.31
C ASP A 80 -40.98 -21.80 -25.33
N GLU A 81 -39.89 -21.10 -24.99
CA GLU A 81 -39.17 -20.25 -25.93
C GLU A 81 -37.81 -20.88 -26.27
N GLU A 82 -37.59 -20.89 -27.58
CA GLU A 82 -36.68 -21.69 -28.39
C GLU A 82 -35.22 -21.25 -28.24
N GLN A 83 -34.29 -22.22 -28.25
CA GLN A 83 -32.85 -22.00 -28.18
C GLN A 83 -32.35 -21.12 -29.34
N ALA A 84 -31.72 -19.99 -29.02
CA ALA A 84 -30.90 -19.22 -29.96
C ALA A 84 -29.42 -19.67 -29.88
N PRO A 85 -28.69 -19.76 -31.01
CA PRO A 85 -27.34 -20.30 -31.03
C PRO A 85 -26.31 -19.33 -30.44
N ALA A 86 -25.43 -19.88 -29.60
CA ALA A 86 -24.23 -19.23 -29.10
C ALA A 86 -23.12 -19.36 -30.14
N ASP A 87 -22.97 -18.37 -31.01
CA ASP A 87 -21.74 -18.13 -31.78
C ASP A 87 -21.76 -16.70 -32.31
N GLY A 88 -21.01 -15.81 -31.67
CA GLY A 88 -21.01 -14.40 -32.07
C GLY A 88 -20.33 -13.43 -31.13
N ASN A 89 -19.32 -13.84 -30.36
CA ASN A 89 -18.40 -12.88 -29.73
C ASN A 89 -17.13 -12.75 -30.58
N GLY A 90 -17.36 -12.41 -31.86
CA GLY A 90 -16.30 -12.10 -32.80
C GLY A 90 -15.60 -10.80 -32.40
N ASP A 91 -14.36 -10.96 -31.95
CA ASP A 91 -13.22 -10.05 -32.16
C ASP A 91 -13.48 -8.54 -32.05
N ARG A 92 -14.23 -8.12 -31.03
CA ARG A 92 -14.45 -6.69 -30.69
C ARG A 92 -13.17 -5.96 -30.23
N TRP A 93 -12.02 -6.64 -30.22
CA TRP A 93 -10.77 -6.17 -29.60
C TRP A 93 -9.57 -6.09 -30.55
N ALA A 94 -9.72 -6.53 -31.81
CA ALA A 94 -8.66 -6.45 -32.82
C ALA A 94 -8.13 -5.01 -33.06
N ASP A 95 -8.94 -3.99 -32.76
CA ASP A 95 -8.61 -2.58 -33.03
C ASP A 95 -7.86 -1.84 -31.90
N ALA A 96 -7.60 -2.48 -30.75
CA ALA A 96 -7.07 -1.77 -29.56
C ALA A 96 -5.55 -1.53 -29.53
N GLY A 97 -4.79 -1.96 -30.55
CA GLY A 97 -3.39 -1.57 -30.78
C GLY A 97 -2.34 -2.06 -29.76
N GLY A 98 -2.53 -3.23 -29.14
CA GLY A 98 -1.55 -3.83 -28.22
C GLY A 98 -0.57 -4.80 -28.90
N GLU A 99 0.68 -4.85 -28.42
CA GLU A 99 1.65 -5.88 -28.81
C GLU A 99 1.28 -7.20 -28.12
N VAL A 100 1.23 -8.32 -28.85
CA VAL A 100 0.99 -9.64 -28.27
C VAL A 100 2.32 -10.38 -28.19
N LEU A 101 2.76 -10.65 -26.97
CA LEU A 101 3.95 -11.44 -26.68
C LEU A 101 3.53 -12.90 -26.51
N VAL A 102 4.23 -13.81 -27.18
CA VAL A 102 3.91 -15.25 -27.14
C VAL A 102 5.14 -16.02 -26.72
N ALA A 103 4.98 -16.87 -25.71
CA ALA A 103 6.03 -17.76 -25.25
C ALA A 103 5.47 -19.14 -24.94
N ARG A 104 6.34 -20.15 -24.99
CA ARG A 104 5.99 -21.55 -24.79
C ARG A 104 6.87 -22.15 -23.69
N GLY A 105 6.30 -23.01 -22.87
CA GLY A 105 6.98 -23.64 -21.74
C GLY A 105 6.42 -25.03 -21.41
N GLU A 106 7.16 -25.79 -20.61
CA GLU A 106 6.72 -27.11 -20.09
C GLU A 106 5.64 -26.98 -19.01
N SER A 107 5.45 -25.77 -18.49
CA SER A 107 4.39 -25.40 -17.54
C SER A 107 3.92 -23.98 -17.82
N ASP A 108 2.76 -23.64 -17.27
CA ASP A 108 2.18 -22.30 -17.31
C ASP A 108 3.12 -21.22 -16.75
N ILE A 109 3.77 -21.45 -15.60
CA ILE A 109 4.72 -20.51 -15.01
C ILE A 109 5.94 -20.28 -15.91
N LEU A 110 6.44 -21.32 -16.59
CA LEU A 110 7.56 -21.17 -17.53
C LEU A 110 7.14 -20.45 -18.82
N ALA A 111 5.93 -20.72 -19.31
CA ALA A 111 5.37 -19.99 -20.46
C ALA A 111 5.17 -18.50 -20.14
N ILE A 112 4.59 -18.19 -18.97
CA ILE A 112 4.40 -16.82 -18.46
C ILE A 112 5.74 -16.13 -18.25
N ALA A 113 6.69 -16.79 -17.59
CA ALA A 113 8.04 -16.25 -17.38
C ALA A 113 8.75 -15.96 -18.70
N GLY A 114 8.61 -16.84 -19.70
CA GLY A 114 9.11 -16.61 -21.05
C GLY A 114 8.51 -15.36 -21.70
N ALA A 115 7.19 -15.17 -21.59
CA ALA A 115 6.51 -13.99 -22.15
C ALA A 115 6.94 -12.70 -21.43
N VAL A 116 7.02 -12.72 -20.09
CA VAL A 116 7.49 -11.58 -19.29
C VAL A 116 8.98 -11.30 -19.53
N SER A 117 9.81 -12.31 -19.78
CA SER A 117 11.23 -12.13 -20.11
C SER A 117 11.44 -11.30 -21.38
N MET A 118 10.47 -11.26 -22.31
CA MET A 118 10.53 -10.41 -23.50
C MET A 118 10.41 -8.91 -23.16
N LEU A 119 9.81 -8.57 -22.01
CA LEU A 119 9.76 -7.23 -21.44
C LEU A 119 11.04 -6.85 -20.68
N CYS A 120 11.95 -7.80 -20.47
CA CYS A 120 13.16 -7.63 -19.66
C CYS A 120 14.40 -7.27 -20.49
N ARG A 121 15.38 -6.62 -19.85
CA ARG A 121 16.73 -6.29 -20.39
C ARG A 121 17.72 -7.45 -20.24
N LYS A 122 17.39 -8.42 -19.40
CA LYS A 122 18.13 -9.65 -19.12
C LYS A 122 17.14 -10.83 -19.10
N PRO A 123 17.61 -12.07 -19.30
CA PRO A 123 16.77 -13.25 -19.09
C PRO A 123 16.11 -13.24 -17.71
N LEU A 124 14.87 -13.71 -17.63
CA LEU A 124 14.15 -13.90 -16.38
C LEU A 124 14.02 -15.40 -16.10
N HIS A 125 14.49 -15.82 -14.93
CA HIS A 125 14.39 -17.18 -14.43
C HIS A 125 13.51 -17.19 -13.18
N VAL A 126 12.55 -18.11 -13.09
CA VAL A 126 11.73 -18.29 -11.89
C VAL A 126 12.50 -19.18 -10.91
N ILE A 127 12.75 -18.65 -9.71
CA ILE A 127 13.41 -19.37 -8.61
C ILE A 127 12.37 -20.23 -7.88
N SER A 128 11.25 -19.62 -7.52
CA SER A 128 10.16 -20.27 -6.80
C SER A 128 8.83 -19.61 -7.13
N HIS A 129 7.75 -20.36 -6.97
CA HIS A 129 6.41 -19.81 -7.03
C HIS A 129 5.47 -20.58 -6.08
N GLN A 130 4.47 -19.88 -5.56
CA GLN A 130 3.42 -20.44 -4.73
C GLN A 130 2.07 -19.91 -5.21
N ARG A 131 1.05 -20.77 -5.16
CA ARG A 131 -0.35 -20.42 -5.45
C ARG A 131 -1.24 -20.88 -4.32
N GLU A 132 -2.18 -20.04 -3.94
CA GLU A 132 -3.15 -20.31 -2.89
C GLU A 132 -4.50 -19.78 -3.35
N ASP A 133 -5.52 -20.63 -3.35
CA ASP A 133 -6.89 -20.20 -3.64
C ASP A 133 -7.56 -19.77 -2.34
N VAL A 134 -7.96 -18.49 -2.26
CA VAL A 134 -8.56 -17.87 -1.08
C VAL A 134 -9.84 -17.17 -1.51
N ASP A 135 -10.99 -17.66 -1.02
CA ASP A 135 -12.31 -17.05 -1.23
C ASP A 135 -12.69 -16.77 -2.70
N GLY A 136 -12.30 -17.68 -3.61
CA GLY A 136 -12.58 -17.54 -5.04
C GLY A 136 -11.64 -16.60 -5.80
N ALA A 137 -10.59 -16.10 -5.15
CA ALA A 137 -9.46 -15.46 -5.78
C ALA A 137 -8.20 -16.32 -5.65
N CYS A 138 -7.33 -16.27 -6.66
CA CYS A 138 -6.03 -16.91 -6.62
C CYS A 138 -4.97 -15.90 -6.16
N ARG A 139 -4.24 -16.24 -5.10
CA ARG A 139 -3.07 -15.53 -4.58
C ARG A 139 -1.81 -16.20 -5.08
N CYS A 140 -0.98 -15.45 -5.80
CA CYS A 140 0.31 -15.93 -6.32
C CYS A 140 1.48 -15.16 -5.69
N VAL A 141 2.56 -15.89 -5.40
CA VAL A 141 3.87 -15.34 -5.02
C VAL A 141 4.90 -15.93 -5.97
N VAL A 142 5.73 -15.10 -6.59
CA VAL A 142 6.77 -15.51 -7.54
C VAL A 142 8.09 -14.85 -7.16
N ALA A 143 9.18 -15.62 -7.13
CA ALA A 143 10.54 -15.12 -7.00
C ALA A 143 11.31 -15.36 -8.30
N VAL A 144 12.09 -14.38 -8.76
CA VAL A 144 12.84 -14.43 -10.02
C VAL A 144 14.30 -14.02 -9.86
N SER A 145 15.15 -14.46 -10.79
CA SER A 145 16.56 -14.09 -10.94
C SER A 145 16.91 -13.82 -12.41
N ASP A 146 18.03 -13.13 -12.65
CA ASP A 146 18.68 -13.05 -13.97
C ASP A 146 19.65 -14.19 -14.29
N GLN A 147 19.81 -15.16 -13.38
CA GLN A 147 20.64 -16.35 -13.58
C GLN A 147 19.81 -17.63 -13.38
N SER A 148 20.07 -18.64 -14.19
CA SER A 148 19.45 -19.97 -14.04
C SER A 148 20.09 -20.79 -12.93
N ASP A 149 21.39 -20.56 -12.67
CA ASP A 149 22.22 -21.43 -11.87
C ASP A 149 22.64 -20.75 -10.57
N ALA A 150 22.63 -21.55 -9.50
CA ALA A 150 22.93 -21.17 -8.14
C ALA A 150 24.42 -20.82 -7.86
N VAL A 151 25.22 -20.49 -8.87
CA VAL A 151 26.69 -20.46 -8.72
C VAL A 151 27.18 -19.13 -8.12
N ASP A 152 26.44 -18.03 -8.28
CA ASP A 152 26.82 -16.73 -7.72
C ASP A 152 25.60 -15.95 -7.19
N TRP A 153 25.13 -16.36 -6.00
CA TRP A 153 23.88 -15.84 -5.43
C TRP A 153 23.96 -14.34 -5.13
N GLU A 154 25.12 -13.86 -4.71
CA GLU A 154 25.33 -12.48 -4.26
C GLU A 154 25.37 -11.48 -5.41
N ALA A 155 25.81 -11.89 -6.61
CA ALA A 155 25.92 -11.00 -7.76
C ALA A 155 24.63 -10.93 -8.62
N SER A 156 23.68 -11.84 -8.40
CA SER A 156 22.48 -11.96 -9.24
C SER A 156 21.39 -10.94 -8.88
N ALA A 157 20.74 -10.37 -9.90
CA ALA A 157 19.61 -9.47 -9.70
C ALA A 157 18.36 -10.31 -9.39
N ARG A 158 17.74 -10.05 -8.23
CA ARG A 158 16.62 -10.86 -7.71
C ARG A 158 15.45 -10.01 -7.30
N GLY A 159 14.27 -10.61 -7.36
CA GLY A 159 13.06 -9.95 -6.92
C GLY A 159 11.93 -10.93 -6.69
N SER A 160 11.10 -10.59 -5.71
CA SER A 160 9.80 -11.21 -5.44
C SER A 160 8.66 -10.33 -5.92
N GLY A 161 7.54 -10.96 -6.26
CA GLY A 161 6.30 -10.29 -6.62
C GLY A 161 5.10 -11.10 -6.18
N ARG A 162 4.00 -10.39 -5.89
CA ARG A 162 2.75 -10.98 -5.41
C ARG A 162 1.57 -10.37 -6.09
N ALA A 163 0.52 -11.14 -6.34
CA ALA A 163 -0.75 -10.61 -6.82
C ALA A 163 -1.91 -11.53 -6.43
N ASN A 164 -3.08 -10.91 -6.29
CA ASN A 164 -4.35 -11.59 -6.14
C ASN A 164 -5.20 -11.26 -7.37
N ALA A 165 -5.83 -12.27 -7.98
CA ALA A 165 -6.78 -12.08 -9.07
C ALA A 165 -7.79 -13.23 -9.09
N GLU A 166 -8.94 -13.04 -9.72
CA GLU A 166 -9.94 -14.10 -9.89
C GLU A 166 -9.41 -15.27 -10.73
N SER A 167 -8.50 -15.00 -11.68
CA SER A 167 -7.82 -16.01 -12.49
C SER A 167 -6.39 -16.27 -11.98
N SER A 168 -6.04 -17.55 -11.83
CA SER A 168 -4.69 -18.00 -11.46
C SER A 168 -3.63 -17.47 -12.43
N ASP A 169 -3.90 -17.49 -13.73
CA ASP A 169 -2.96 -17.07 -14.76
C ASP A 169 -2.68 -15.55 -14.70
N ILE A 170 -3.73 -14.77 -14.43
CA ILE A 170 -3.61 -13.32 -14.23
C ILE A 170 -2.81 -13.04 -12.96
N ALA A 171 -3.14 -13.70 -11.85
CA ALA A 171 -2.41 -13.54 -10.58
C ALA A 171 -0.93 -13.88 -10.75
N LEU A 172 -0.64 -15.00 -11.41
CA LEU A 172 0.73 -15.46 -11.64
C LEU A 172 1.51 -14.53 -12.57
N THR A 173 0.87 -14.05 -13.64
CA THR A 173 1.47 -13.08 -14.58
C THR A 173 1.79 -11.77 -13.89
N LEU A 174 0.84 -11.22 -13.12
CA LEU A 174 1.04 -9.98 -12.36
C LEU A 174 2.14 -10.14 -11.30
N ALA A 175 2.16 -11.26 -10.58
CA ALA A 175 3.22 -11.58 -9.63
C ALA A 175 4.60 -11.66 -10.31
N THR A 176 4.68 -12.29 -11.48
CA THR A 176 5.92 -12.42 -12.27
C THR A 176 6.41 -11.07 -12.79
N ILE A 177 5.53 -10.21 -13.32
CA ILE A 177 5.89 -8.85 -13.76
C ILE A 177 6.38 -8.01 -12.59
N ARG A 178 5.73 -8.10 -11.43
CA ARG A 178 6.16 -7.41 -10.20
C ARG A 178 7.54 -7.89 -9.75
N ALA A 179 7.77 -9.20 -9.76
CA ALA A 179 9.07 -9.80 -9.43
C ALA A 179 10.17 -9.32 -10.40
N ALA A 180 9.88 -9.30 -11.71
CA ALA A 180 10.79 -8.80 -12.74
C ALA A 180 11.13 -7.30 -12.55
N ASN A 181 10.13 -6.49 -12.19
CA ASN A 181 10.32 -5.08 -11.91
C ASN A 181 11.18 -4.89 -10.66
N HIS A 182 10.89 -5.64 -9.59
CA HIS A 182 11.64 -5.60 -8.33
C HIS A 182 13.11 -6.01 -8.52
N ALA A 183 13.37 -7.04 -9.32
CA ALA A 183 14.70 -7.45 -9.73
C ALA A 183 15.40 -6.45 -10.69
N GLY A 184 14.73 -5.35 -11.07
CA GLY A 184 15.25 -4.38 -12.03
C GLY A 184 15.47 -4.97 -13.43
N LEU A 185 14.76 -6.04 -13.79
CA LEU A 185 14.92 -6.75 -15.06
C LEU A 185 14.12 -6.10 -16.18
N LEU A 186 13.02 -5.40 -15.94
CA LEU A 186 12.23 -4.78 -17.01
C LEU A 186 13.02 -3.75 -17.84
N LYS A 187 12.78 -3.65 -19.15
CA LYS A 187 13.33 -2.56 -19.99
C LYS A 187 12.75 -1.22 -19.55
N ARG A 188 13.50 -0.13 -19.71
CA ARG A 188 13.19 1.21 -19.17
C ARG A 188 11.77 1.68 -19.56
N GLU A 189 11.37 1.38 -20.78
CA GLU A 189 10.05 1.69 -21.32
C GLU A 189 8.92 0.93 -20.65
N TYR A 190 9.13 -0.23 -20.04
CA TYR A 190 8.07 -0.93 -19.29
C TYR A 190 8.13 -0.63 -17.79
N ARG A 191 8.98 0.32 -17.38
CA ARG A 191 9.07 0.78 -15.99
C ARG A 191 8.29 2.10 -15.82
N ALA A 192 7.38 2.17 -14.84
CA ALA A 192 6.53 3.33 -14.57
C ALA A 192 7.31 4.55 -13.98
N ASN A 193 7.31 5.73 -14.60
CA ASN A 193 8.21 6.85 -14.21
C ASN A 193 7.50 8.09 -13.62
N ASN A 194 8.07 8.67 -12.54
CA ASN A 194 7.89 10.03 -11.94
C ASN A 194 6.80 10.35 -10.88
N GLN A 195 7.21 10.39 -9.60
CA GLN A 195 6.38 10.73 -8.42
C GLN A 195 6.00 12.22 -8.26
N LYS A 196 6.89 13.17 -8.62
CA LYS A 196 6.64 14.62 -8.43
C LYS A 196 5.58 15.17 -9.40
N VAL A 197 5.55 14.58 -10.58
CA VAL A 197 4.62 14.89 -11.65
C VAL A 197 3.28 14.21 -11.40
N LEU A 198 3.26 12.97 -10.89
CA LEU A 198 2.06 12.28 -10.42
C LEU A 198 1.32 13.01 -9.29
N ARG A 199 2.04 13.60 -8.32
CA ARG A 199 1.42 14.42 -7.26
C ARG A 199 0.79 15.71 -7.80
N GLN A 200 1.46 16.35 -8.77
CA GLN A 200 0.91 17.55 -9.44
C GLN A 200 -0.31 17.17 -10.29
N TRP A 201 -0.25 16.07 -11.05
CA TRP A 201 -1.37 15.59 -11.86
C TRP A 201 -2.55 15.06 -11.05
N SER A 202 -2.32 14.40 -9.93
CA SER A 202 -3.40 14.01 -9.02
C SER A 202 -4.14 15.24 -8.51
N ARG A 203 -3.40 16.31 -8.17
CA ARG A 203 -3.98 17.58 -7.78
C ARG A 203 -4.72 18.25 -8.96
N ASP A 204 -4.12 18.27 -10.15
CA ASP A 204 -4.73 18.90 -11.33
C ASP A 204 -5.98 18.13 -11.80
N ALA A 205 -5.96 16.79 -11.80
CA ALA A 205 -7.09 15.94 -12.13
C ALA A 205 -8.23 16.05 -11.10
N MET A 206 -7.91 16.13 -9.80
CA MET A 206 -8.92 16.40 -8.76
C MET A 206 -9.58 17.77 -8.95
N LEU A 207 -8.81 18.79 -9.33
CA LEU A 207 -9.33 20.12 -9.59
C LEU A 207 -10.18 20.15 -10.87
N GLU A 208 -9.74 19.51 -11.95
CA GLU A 208 -10.49 19.41 -13.21
C GLU A 208 -11.78 18.60 -13.06
N ILE A 209 -11.75 17.45 -12.37
CA ILE A 209 -12.96 16.66 -12.08
C ILE A 209 -13.92 17.49 -11.23
N SER A 210 -13.43 18.15 -10.18
CA SER A 210 -14.24 19.03 -9.34
C SER A 210 -14.84 20.19 -10.15
N GLU A 211 -14.09 20.76 -11.10
CA GLU A 211 -14.55 21.85 -11.95
C GLU A 211 -15.58 21.39 -12.98
N CYS A 212 -15.35 20.25 -13.65
CA CYS A 212 -16.30 19.61 -14.57
C CYS A 212 -17.62 19.32 -13.86
N LEU A 213 -17.57 18.67 -12.69
CA LEU A 213 -18.77 18.39 -11.88
C LEU A 213 -19.49 19.68 -11.47
N SER A 214 -18.75 20.76 -11.19
CA SER A 214 -19.33 22.06 -10.80
C SER A 214 -20.04 22.74 -11.97
N ARG A 215 -19.48 22.62 -13.18
CA ARG A 215 -20.07 23.15 -14.42
C ARG A 215 -21.30 22.37 -14.87
N SER A 216 -21.37 21.08 -14.56
CA SER A 216 -22.54 20.24 -14.85
C SER A 216 -23.77 20.55 -13.97
N GLY A 217 -23.68 21.52 -13.05
CA GLY A 217 -24.83 21.99 -12.26
C GLY A 217 -25.35 21.03 -11.19
N GLY A 218 -24.66 19.92 -10.92
CA GLY A 218 -25.14 18.83 -10.06
C GLY A 218 -24.63 18.81 -8.61
N LEU A 219 -23.77 19.74 -8.21
CA LEU A 219 -22.97 19.59 -6.98
C LEU A 219 -23.66 20.02 -5.68
N SER A 220 -24.85 20.61 -5.72
CA SER A 220 -25.52 21.02 -4.46
C SER A 220 -26.06 19.84 -3.65
N ASP A 221 -26.08 18.62 -4.18
CA ASP A 221 -26.64 17.44 -3.50
C ASP A 221 -25.91 16.11 -3.81
N THR A 222 -24.65 16.18 -4.23
CA THR A 222 -23.85 14.98 -4.51
C THR A 222 -23.70 14.14 -3.24
N LYS A 223 -24.35 12.97 -3.25
CA LYS A 223 -24.31 12.02 -2.13
C LYS A 223 -22.86 11.67 -1.78
N PRO A 224 -22.48 11.64 -0.48
CA PRO A 224 -21.13 11.26 -0.03
C PRO A 224 -20.60 9.96 -0.64
N SER A 225 -21.48 9.03 -1.02
CA SER A 225 -21.13 7.78 -1.70
C SER A 225 -20.45 8.01 -3.06
N VAL A 226 -20.87 8.99 -3.85
CA VAL A 226 -20.29 9.28 -5.18
C VAL A 226 -18.90 9.89 -5.03
N MET A 227 -18.69 10.71 -4.01
CA MET A 227 -17.36 11.26 -3.70
C MET A 227 -16.40 10.18 -3.19
N LEU A 228 -16.89 9.22 -2.41
CA LEU A 228 -16.10 8.05 -1.97
C LEU A 228 -15.73 7.13 -3.15
N GLU A 229 -16.59 7.02 -4.16
CA GLU A 229 -16.34 6.19 -5.34
C GLU A 229 -15.34 6.87 -6.30
N ILE A 230 -15.45 8.19 -6.47
CA ILE A 230 -14.44 9.00 -7.17
C ILE A 230 -13.09 8.94 -6.42
N GLU A 231 -13.10 9.06 -5.10
CA GLU A 231 -11.90 8.93 -4.26
C GLU A 231 -11.28 7.53 -4.37
N SER A 232 -12.10 6.47 -4.38
CA SER A 232 -11.65 5.09 -4.58
C SER A 232 -11.00 4.89 -5.95
N ILE A 233 -11.62 5.39 -7.04
CA ILE A 233 -11.08 5.30 -8.40
C ILE A 233 -9.74 6.06 -8.49
N VAL A 234 -9.65 7.24 -7.87
CA VAL A 234 -8.40 8.02 -7.83
C VAL A 234 -7.33 7.32 -6.99
N LEU A 235 -7.69 6.70 -5.87
CA LEU A 235 -6.78 5.94 -5.00
C LEU A 235 -6.27 4.65 -5.65
N ASP A 236 -7.11 3.92 -6.40
CA ASP A 236 -6.71 2.75 -7.16
C ASP A 236 -5.72 3.12 -8.28
N TYR A 237 -5.94 4.28 -8.93
CA TYR A 237 -5.01 4.82 -9.92
C TYR A 237 -3.70 5.35 -9.30
N LEU A 238 -3.74 5.92 -8.10
CA LEU A 238 -2.54 6.33 -7.35
C LEU A 238 -1.75 5.13 -6.84
N ASN A 239 -2.41 4.03 -6.48
CA ASN A 239 -1.78 2.76 -6.12
C ASN A 239 -1.07 2.12 -7.32
N LEU A 240 -1.62 2.25 -8.54
CA LEU A 240 -0.87 1.95 -9.76
C LEU A 240 0.37 2.86 -9.90
N GLY A 241 0.26 4.14 -9.52
CA GLY A 241 1.35 5.13 -9.49
C GLY A 241 2.42 4.91 -8.40
N SER A 242 2.12 4.19 -7.32
CA SER A 242 3.10 3.76 -6.31
C SER A 242 4.23 2.91 -6.92
N SER A 243 3.93 2.20 -8.02
CA SER A 243 4.91 1.49 -8.86
C SER A 243 5.94 2.43 -9.52
N ALA A 244 5.69 3.74 -9.56
CA ALA A 244 6.60 4.74 -10.12
C ALA A 244 7.51 5.44 -9.10
N ALA A 245 7.18 5.34 -7.82
CA ALA A 245 8.07 5.72 -6.73
C ALA A 245 9.32 4.79 -6.72
N VAL A 246 9.13 3.52 -7.13
CA VAL A 246 10.14 2.48 -7.44
C VAL A 246 11.19 2.91 -8.47
N ILE A 247 10.98 4.02 -9.21
CA ILE A 247 11.91 4.45 -10.28
C ILE A 247 12.70 5.70 -9.93
N THR A 248 12.14 6.57 -9.10
CA THR A 248 12.89 7.69 -8.51
C THR A 248 14.05 7.15 -7.65
N ALA A 249 13.81 5.98 -7.06
CA ALA A 249 14.75 5.05 -6.46
C ALA A 249 15.94 4.63 -7.32
N SER A 250 15.70 4.33 -8.60
CA SER A 250 16.66 3.69 -9.49
C SER A 250 17.77 4.64 -9.99
N ASN A 251 17.73 5.92 -9.59
CA ASN A 251 18.75 6.93 -9.90
C ASN A 251 19.53 7.40 -8.67
N GLN A 252 19.33 6.76 -7.51
CA GLN A 252 20.18 6.96 -6.33
C GLN A 252 21.46 6.12 -6.44
N PRO A 253 22.56 6.52 -5.75
CA PRO A 253 23.84 5.82 -5.84
C PRO A 253 23.80 4.35 -5.38
N ARG A 254 22.74 3.96 -4.65
CA ARG A 254 22.46 2.58 -4.18
C ARG A 254 21.04 2.16 -4.57
N PRO A 255 20.78 1.84 -5.85
CA PRO A 255 19.43 1.56 -6.37
C PRO A 255 18.77 0.33 -5.73
N GLU A 256 19.56 -0.66 -5.29
CA GLU A 256 19.13 -1.84 -4.53
C GLU A 256 18.41 -1.49 -3.22
N THR A 257 18.90 -0.49 -2.48
CA THR A 257 18.31 -0.03 -1.21
C THR A 257 16.96 0.67 -1.39
N ILE A 258 16.64 1.11 -2.61
CA ILE A 258 15.39 1.80 -2.88
C ILE A 258 14.40 0.91 -3.65
N LEU A 259 14.84 -0.10 -4.40
CA LEU A 259 13.94 -1.16 -4.87
C LEU A 259 13.36 -1.96 -3.69
N SER A 260 14.16 -2.23 -2.66
CA SER A 260 13.66 -2.76 -1.39
C SER A 260 12.72 -1.79 -0.70
N LEU A 261 12.81 -0.47 -0.93
CA LEU A 261 11.90 0.50 -0.31
C LEU A 261 10.43 0.39 -0.79
N PHE A 262 10.19 -0.33 -1.89
CA PHE A 262 8.88 -0.48 -2.49
C PHE A 262 8.40 -1.92 -2.59
N ASP A 263 9.28 -2.90 -2.37
CA ASP A 263 8.85 -4.26 -2.10
C ASP A 263 8.57 -4.42 -0.60
N THR A 264 7.34 -4.07 -0.23
CA THR A 264 6.81 -4.29 1.12
C THR A 264 6.92 -5.75 1.53
N SER A 265 6.96 -6.69 0.58
CA SER A 265 7.15 -8.10 0.89
C SER A 265 8.55 -8.42 1.40
N VAL A 266 9.59 -7.68 1.02
CA VAL A 266 10.95 -7.88 1.59
C VAL A 266 10.98 -7.48 3.07
N TRP A 267 10.18 -6.49 3.47
CA TRP A 267 10.12 -6.05 4.87
C TRP A 267 9.29 -7.00 5.72
N LEU A 268 8.29 -7.62 5.11
CA LEU A 268 7.34 -8.50 5.78
C LEU A 268 7.76 -9.96 5.74
N TYR A 269 8.65 -10.36 4.82
CA TYR A 269 9.02 -11.75 4.58
C TYR A 269 10.52 -11.92 4.36
N ASP A 270 11.05 -13.06 4.80
CA ASP A 270 12.45 -13.43 4.62
C ASP A 270 12.72 -13.93 3.18
N GLU A 271 13.97 -14.29 2.91
CA GLU A 271 14.39 -14.78 1.58
C GLU A 271 13.70 -16.10 1.18
N ASP A 272 13.22 -16.86 2.16
CA ASP A 272 12.44 -18.08 1.96
C ASP A 272 10.93 -17.80 1.77
N GLY A 273 10.52 -16.54 1.86
CA GLY A 273 9.12 -16.12 1.76
C GLY A 273 8.29 -16.36 3.03
N ARG A 274 8.92 -16.64 4.18
CA ARG A 274 8.24 -16.76 5.48
C ARG A 274 8.04 -15.39 6.11
N PRO A 275 6.94 -15.13 6.84
CA PRO A 275 6.76 -13.87 7.55
C PRO A 275 7.93 -13.59 8.51
N ARG A 276 8.50 -12.39 8.43
CA ARG A 276 9.51 -11.92 9.36
C ARG A 276 8.87 -11.61 10.70
N LYS A 277 9.53 -12.02 11.79
CA LYS A 277 9.14 -11.62 13.14
C LYS A 277 9.56 -10.18 13.46
N HIS A 278 10.69 -9.75 12.90
CA HIS A 278 11.27 -8.42 13.05
C HIS A 278 12.10 -8.07 11.80
N TYR A 279 12.45 -6.80 11.65
CA TYR A 279 13.40 -6.36 10.62
C TYR A 279 14.29 -5.24 11.16
N THR A 280 15.18 -5.62 12.08
CA THR A 280 16.04 -4.65 12.80
C THR A 280 17.39 -4.41 12.14
N GLU A 281 17.79 -5.24 11.18
CA GLU A 281 19.09 -5.13 10.49
C GLU A 281 19.07 -4.16 9.29
N THR A 282 17.97 -3.43 9.11
CA THR A 282 17.80 -2.48 8.01
C THR A 282 18.22 -1.07 8.43
N ASP A 283 18.98 -0.41 7.56
CA ASP A 283 19.28 1.03 7.69
C ASP A 283 18.09 1.92 7.29
N LEU A 284 17.03 1.32 6.75
CA LEU A 284 15.83 2.02 6.29
C LEU A 284 14.83 2.18 7.44
N TRP A 285 14.70 3.40 7.95
CA TRP A 285 13.74 3.71 9.02
C TRP A 285 12.30 3.27 8.73
N LEU A 286 11.85 3.39 7.48
CA LEU A 286 10.50 3.00 7.08
C LEU A 286 10.26 1.48 7.13
N ALA A 287 11.33 0.70 7.01
CA ALA A 287 11.29 -0.76 7.03
C ALA A 287 11.60 -1.34 8.42
N TRP A 288 12.22 -0.55 9.31
CA TRP A 288 12.65 -1.02 10.61
C TRP A 288 11.46 -1.33 11.53
N TYR A 289 11.50 -2.50 12.19
CA TYR A 289 10.64 -2.81 13.32
C TYR A 289 11.22 -3.91 14.22
N PRO A 290 11.00 -3.82 15.54
CA PRO A 290 11.52 -4.78 16.50
C PRO A 290 10.67 -6.04 16.65
N GLY A 291 9.40 -6.00 16.21
CA GLY A 291 8.49 -7.14 16.36
C GLY A 291 7.98 -7.34 17.78
N VAL A 292 6.95 -8.17 17.93
CA VAL A 292 6.30 -8.41 19.24
C VAL A 292 6.86 -9.61 20.00
N ASP A 293 7.42 -10.60 19.29
CA ASP A 293 7.72 -11.93 19.83
C ASP A 293 9.22 -12.15 20.11
N ASP A 294 9.98 -11.07 20.23
CA ASP A 294 11.44 -11.09 20.45
C ASP A 294 11.81 -10.79 21.92
N ASP A 295 11.18 -11.53 22.83
CA ASP A 295 11.18 -11.21 24.27
C ASP A 295 12.56 -11.32 24.95
N ASP A 296 13.49 -12.07 24.35
CA ASP A 296 14.81 -12.41 24.93
C ASP A 296 15.89 -11.35 24.65
N ARG A 297 15.75 -10.56 23.58
CA ARG A 297 16.70 -9.48 23.28
C ARG A 297 16.57 -8.35 24.29
N THR A 298 17.66 -7.62 24.48
CA THR A 298 17.61 -6.45 25.37
C THR A 298 17.02 -5.24 24.67
N VAL A 299 16.39 -4.35 25.44
CA VAL A 299 15.89 -3.08 24.90
C VAL A 299 17.04 -2.25 24.31
N GLY A 300 18.22 -2.29 24.93
CA GLY A 300 19.42 -1.58 24.48
C GLY A 300 19.86 -1.98 23.09
N GLU A 301 19.99 -3.30 22.83
CA GLU A 301 20.35 -3.86 21.52
C GLU A 301 19.41 -3.38 20.41
N LEU A 302 18.10 -3.35 20.69
CA LEU A 302 17.13 -2.91 19.70
C LEU A 302 17.18 -1.41 19.44
N ILE A 303 17.35 -0.59 20.49
CA ILE A 303 17.52 0.87 20.32
C ILE A 303 18.79 1.16 19.52
N GLU A 304 19.88 0.42 19.72
CA GLU A 304 21.11 0.60 18.94
C GLU A 304 20.93 0.29 17.45
N SER A 305 20.04 -0.64 17.12
CA SER A 305 19.68 -0.95 15.72
C SER A 305 18.69 0.05 15.10
N MET A 306 18.08 0.93 15.90
CA MET A 306 17.02 1.83 15.42
C MET A 306 17.62 2.98 14.61
N PRO A 307 17.20 3.20 13.35
CA PRO A 307 17.64 4.32 12.51
C PRO A 307 16.91 5.63 12.90
N ALA A 308 17.03 6.02 14.16
CA ALA A 308 16.32 7.17 14.74
C ALA A 308 16.87 8.51 14.22
N ALA A 309 15.96 9.49 14.08
CA ALA A 309 16.36 10.85 13.75
C ALA A 309 16.98 11.55 14.98
N PRO A 310 18.04 12.35 14.82
CA PRO A 310 18.62 13.08 15.94
C PRO A 310 17.61 14.12 16.48
N ALA A 311 17.62 14.36 17.80
CA ALA A 311 16.71 15.32 18.44
C ALA A 311 16.74 16.74 17.82
N SER A 312 17.87 17.14 17.22
CA SER A 312 18.03 18.41 16.51
C SER A 312 17.21 18.49 15.20
N ALA A 313 16.86 17.35 14.61
CA ALA A 313 16.02 17.27 13.41
C ALA A 313 14.52 17.41 13.73
N ILE A 314 14.13 17.37 15.01
CA ILE A 314 12.73 17.49 15.42
C ILE A 314 12.31 18.97 15.39
N PRO A 315 11.28 19.33 14.60
CA PRO A 315 10.79 20.70 14.48
C PRO A 315 10.45 21.31 15.84
N TRP A 316 10.70 22.60 15.99
CA TRP A 316 10.40 23.33 17.23
C TRP A 316 8.92 23.20 17.63
N ILE A 317 8.00 23.13 16.66
CA ILE A 317 6.57 23.04 16.93
C ILE A 317 6.17 21.67 17.52
N VAL A 318 6.82 20.59 17.10
CA VAL A 318 6.64 19.25 17.68
C VAL A 318 7.18 19.25 19.11
N ARG A 319 8.41 19.74 19.30
CA ARG A 319 9.03 19.88 20.64
C ARG A 319 8.19 20.72 21.59
N LEU A 320 7.51 21.75 21.10
CA LEU A 320 6.65 22.60 21.92
C LEU A 320 5.48 21.84 22.55
N PHE A 321 4.93 20.83 21.87
CA PHE A 321 3.76 20.09 22.36
C PHE A 321 4.08 18.73 22.98
N GLU A 322 5.22 18.13 22.62
CA GLU A 322 5.56 16.76 23.00
C GLU A 322 6.76 16.66 23.94
N ASN A 323 7.58 17.71 24.08
CA ASN A 323 8.71 17.66 25.00
C ASN A 323 8.24 17.74 26.47
N PRO A 324 8.66 16.82 27.36
CA PRO A 324 8.32 16.85 28.80
C PRO A 324 8.74 18.12 29.53
N THR A 325 9.70 18.88 29.01
CA THR A 325 10.15 20.14 29.59
C THR A 325 9.36 21.35 29.11
N SER A 326 8.54 21.20 28.06
CA SER A 326 7.73 22.30 27.53
C SER A 326 6.60 22.68 28.50
N PRO A 327 6.31 23.99 28.67
CA PRO A 327 5.24 24.47 29.54
C PRO A 327 3.83 24.17 29.01
N ILE A 328 3.67 23.97 27.70
CA ILE A 328 2.36 23.72 27.06
C ILE A 328 2.22 22.29 26.52
N ARG A 329 3.05 21.37 27.01
CA ARG A 329 3.02 19.98 26.59
C ARG A 329 1.67 19.30 26.84
N PHE A 330 1.33 18.36 25.98
CA PHE A 330 0.18 17.49 26.22
C PHE A 330 0.48 16.45 27.30
N ARG A 331 -0.58 15.91 27.91
CA ARG A 331 -0.43 14.78 28.83
C ARG A 331 0.02 13.54 28.05
N GLY A 332 0.97 12.81 28.61
CA GLY A 332 1.64 11.69 27.94
C GLY A 332 2.86 12.10 27.13
N ALA A 333 3.25 13.38 27.12
CA ALA A 333 4.51 13.86 26.58
C ALA A 333 5.69 13.14 27.24
N ILE A 334 6.50 12.45 26.43
CA ILE A 334 7.69 11.69 26.82
C ILE A 334 8.91 12.24 26.11
N ASP A 335 10.09 12.07 26.71
CA ASP A 335 11.31 12.48 26.03
C ASP A 335 11.63 11.52 24.88
N LEU A 336 12.45 11.97 23.94
CA LEU A 336 12.74 11.20 22.73
C LEU A 336 13.33 9.81 23.02
N HIS A 337 14.17 9.65 24.05
CA HIS A 337 14.77 8.36 24.34
C HIS A 337 13.73 7.41 24.94
N ASP A 338 12.90 7.92 25.83
CA ASP A 338 11.80 7.14 26.40
C ASP A 338 10.73 6.80 25.34
N HIS A 339 10.54 7.67 24.34
CA HIS A 339 9.71 7.41 23.16
C HIS A 339 10.24 6.24 22.33
N ASP A 340 11.52 6.26 21.99
CA ASP A 340 12.17 5.19 21.22
C ASP A 340 12.07 3.86 21.99
N VAL A 341 12.19 3.88 23.33
CA VAL A 341 11.95 2.69 24.16
C VAL A 341 10.52 2.18 24.02
N LEU A 342 9.49 3.04 23.94
CA LEU A 342 8.11 2.58 23.72
C LEU A 342 7.93 1.86 22.39
N HIS A 343 8.59 2.29 21.31
CA HIS A 343 8.57 1.54 20.04
C HIS A 343 9.03 0.10 20.25
N VAL A 344 10.15 -0.07 20.94
CA VAL A 344 10.71 -1.40 21.27
C VAL A 344 9.77 -2.20 22.15
N LEU A 345 9.27 -1.62 23.26
CA LEU A 345 8.38 -2.33 24.18
C LEU A 345 7.06 -2.73 23.52
N LEU A 346 6.54 -1.94 22.60
CA LEU A 346 5.30 -2.25 21.90
C LEU A 346 5.53 -3.17 20.68
N GLY A 347 6.76 -3.33 20.21
CA GLY A 347 7.01 -4.06 18.97
C GLY A 347 6.68 -3.24 17.71
N ARG A 348 6.69 -1.92 17.81
CA ARG A 348 6.30 -0.96 16.77
C ARG A 348 7.52 -0.41 16.04
N GLY A 349 7.43 -0.30 14.72
CA GLY A 349 8.43 0.36 13.87
C GLY A 349 8.24 1.87 13.84
N LEU A 350 8.76 2.55 12.82
CA LEU A 350 8.83 4.01 12.76
C LEU A 350 7.92 4.65 11.68
N GLN A 351 6.93 3.92 11.14
CA GLN A 351 6.03 4.48 10.13
C GLN A 351 5.00 5.42 10.78
N ASP A 352 4.42 6.35 10.01
CA ASP A 352 3.39 7.27 10.52
C ASP A 352 2.26 6.56 11.31
N GLN A 353 1.87 5.35 10.90
CA GLN A 353 0.86 4.56 11.62
C GLN A 353 1.37 4.05 12.97
N ASP A 354 2.64 3.63 13.04
CA ASP A 354 3.27 3.19 14.28
C ASP A 354 3.46 4.36 15.24
N GLU A 355 3.96 5.48 14.73
CA GLU A 355 4.09 6.75 15.46
C GLU A 355 2.74 7.17 16.05
N ALA A 356 1.68 7.10 15.23
CA ALA A 356 0.32 7.36 15.68
C ALA A 356 -0.06 6.45 16.86
N PHE A 357 0.19 5.14 16.74
CA PHE A 357 -0.13 4.18 17.79
C PHE A 357 0.70 4.43 19.07
N VAL A 358 2.02 4.64 18.96
CA VAL A 358 2.93 4.87 20.09
C VAL A 358 2.58 6.15 20.84
N LEU A 359 2.35 7.26 20.13
CA LEU A 359 1.90 8.53 20.72
C LEU A 359 0.53 8.37 21.39
N GLY A 360 -0.38 7.66 20.73
CA GLY A 360 -1.68 7.31 21.30
C GLY A 360 -1.54 6.51 22.58
N PHE A 361 -0.67 5.49 22.58
CA PHE A 361 -0.39 4.64 23.73
C PHE A 361 0.17 5.44 24.91
N ALA A 362 1.21 6.24 24.67
CA ALA A 362 1.80 7.12 25.68
C ALA A 362 0.74 8.05 26.30
N MET A 363 -0.09 8.68 25.48
CA MET A 363 -1.22 9.48 25.94
C MET A 363 -2.25 8.65 26.72
N GLY A 364 -2.57 7.44 26.28
CA GLY A 364 -3.50 6.52 26.93
C GLY A 364 -3.08 6.12 28.34
N THR A 365 -1.79 5.95 28.59
CA THR A 365 -1.25 5.63 29.93
C THR A 365 -1.27 6.81 30.90
N ALA A 366 -1.42 8.04 30.40
CA ALA A 366 -1.48 9.22 31.26
C ALA A 366 -2.82 9.32 31.99
N LYS A 367 -2.80 9.42 33.32
CA LYS A 367 -4.03 9.59 34.09
C LYS A 367 -4.74 10.90 33.70
N LYS A 368 -6.03 10.79 33.36
CA LYS A 368 -6.94 11.92 33.11
C LYS A 368 -6.57 12.80 31.91
N VAL A 369 -6.42 12.22 30.72
CA VAL A 369 -6.44 12.98 29.46
C VAL A 369 -7.84 13.51 29.21
N SER A 370 -8.00 14.83 29.06
CA SER A 370 -9.31 15.42 28.76
C SER A 370 -9.68 15.20 27.29
N ARG A 371 -10.98 15.13 27.00
CA ARG A 371 -11.47 15.00 25.63
C ARG A 371 -10.99 16.15 24.72
N ILE A 372 -10.86 17.36 25.28
CA ILE A 372 -10.35 18.53 24.59
C ILE A 372 -8.87 18.34 24.22
N GLN A 373 -8.04 17.88 25.16
CA GLN A 373 -6.61 17.62 24.89
C GLN A 373 -6.43 16.57 23.81
N TYR A 374 -7.18 15.47 23.90
CA TYR A 374 -7.17 14.40 22.91
C TYR A 374 -7.51 14.90 21.49
N HIS A 375 -8.60 15.66 21.33
CA HIS A 375 -8.97 16.19 20.01
C HIS A 375 -8.03 17.28 19.51
N ALA A 376 -7.51 18.13 20.40
CA ALA A 376 -6.52 19.15 20.04
C ALA A 376 -5.22 18.52 19.54
N PHE A 377 -4.74 17.45 20.18
CA PHE A 377 -3.54 16.76 19.75
C PHE A 377 -3.72 16.10 18.38
N LYS A 378 -4.84 15.38 18.15
CA LYS A 378 -5.18 14.84 16.82
C LYS A 378 -5.20 15.92 15.73
N PHE A 379 -5.76 17.09 16.03
CA PHE A 379 -5.78 18.22 15.10
C PHE A 379 -4.37 18.73 14.79
N LEU A 380 -3.51 18.88 15.80
CA LEU A 380 -2.13 19.34 15.61
C LEU A 380 -1.33 18.37 14.73
N MET A 381 -1.37 17.08 15.06
CA MET A 381 -0.67 16.04 14.30
C MET A 381 -1.10 15.99 12.84
N ALA A 382 -2.39 16.20 12.56
CA ALA A 382 -2.92 16.06 11.20
C ALA A 382 -2.83 17.33 10.35
N ARG A 383 -2.76 18.51 10.95
CA ARG A 383 -2.89 19.79 10.22
C ARG A 383 -1.79 20.79 10.48
N VAL A 384 -1.14 20.73 11.64
CA VAL A 384 -0.19 21.76 12.09
C VAL A 384 1.24 21.28 12.00
N TYR A 385 1.50 20.01 12.28
CA TYR A 385 2.85 19.47 12.17
C TYR A 385 3.36 19.53 10.72
N PRO A 386 4.64 19.85 10.53
CA PRO A 386 5.27 19.84 9.21
C PRO A 386 5.57 18.40 8.79
N GLU A 387 5.69 18.18 7.49
CA GLU A 387 6.27 16.92 6.99
C GLU A 387 7.71 16.77 7.50
N PRO A 388 8.18 15.53 7.82
CA PRO A 388 7.46 14.26 7.75
C PRO A 388 6.62 13.91 9.00
N TYR A 389 6.52 14.79 10.00
CA TYR A 389 5.89 14.51 11.30
C TYR A 389 4.35 14.62 11.30
N ARG A 390 3.74 14.84 10.13
CA ARG A 390 2.30 15.02 10.01
C ARG A 390 1.65 13.65 9.84
N ILE A 391 0.70 13.32 10.72
CA ILE A 391 -0.06 12.07 10.62
C ILE A 391 -1.34 12.29 9.82
N PRO A 392 -1.51 11.66 8.65
CA PRO A 392 -2.71 11.78 7.84
C PRO A 392 -3.99 11.39 8.59
N GLY A 393 -5.12 11.99 8.20
CA GLY A 393 -6.42 11.71 8.81
C GLY A 393 -6.81 10.23 8.82
N PHE A 394 -6.52 9.51 7.74
CA PHE A 394 -6.83 8.08 7.61
C PHE A 394 -6.01 7.17 8.55
N LEU A 395 -4.88 7.65 9.09
CA LEU A 395 -4.07 6.92 10.09
C LEU A 395 -4.42 7.27 11.54
N GLN A 396 -5.29 8.25 11.77
CA GLN A 396 -5.78 8.58 13.12
C GLN A 396 -6.49 7.42 13.86
N PRO A 397 -7.12 6.43 13.20
CA PRO A 397 -7.64 5.28 13.92
C PRO A 397 -6.55 4.48 14.66
N ALA A 398 -5.29 4.48 14.19
CA ALA A 398 -4.17 3.84 14.90
C ALA A 398 -3.84 4.58 16.20
N PHE A 399 -3.86 5.91 16.16
CA PHE A 399 -3.75 6.74 17.37
C PHE A 399 -4.87 6.42 18.38
N ASP A 400 -6.11 6.28 17.89
CA ASP A 400 -7.26 5.97 18.75
C ASP A 400 -7.15 4.59 19.40
N LEU A 401 -6.61 3.61 18.67
CA LEU A 401 -6.32 2.28 19.18
C LEU A 401 -5.17 2.30 20.19
N GLY A 402 -4.11 3.08 19.93
CA GLY A 402 -3.03 3.33 20.89
C GLY A 402 -3.57 3.87 22.21
N VAL A 403 -4.41 4.91 22.17
CA VAL A 403 -5.02 5.49 23.38
C VAL A 403 -5.87 4.47 24.14
N GLN A 404 -6.66 3.66 23.44
CA GLN A 404 -7.48 2.61 24.06
C GLN A 404 -6.62 1.52 24.69
N CYS A 405 -5.56 1.10 23.99
CA CYS A 405 -4.61 0.12 24.46
C CYS A 405 -3.91 0.61 25.74
N GLY A 406 -3.30 1.80 25.71
CA GLY A 406 -2.61 2.38 26.86
C GLY A 406 -3.49 2.50 28.10
N LYS A 407 -4.79 2.79 27.94
CA LYS A 407 -5.76 2.82 29.05
C LYS A 407 -6.05 1.44 29.67
N LYS A 408 -5.92 0.38 28.89
CA LYS A 408 -6.29 -1.00 29.29
C LYS A 408 -5.10 -1.81 29.79
N THR A 409 -3.88 -1.58 29.29
CA THR A 409 -2.69 -2.41 29.62
C THR A 409 -2.31 -2.46 31.10
N GLY A 410 -2.84 -1.56 31.94
CA GLY A 410 -2.45 -1.42 33.35
C GLY A 410 -1.23 -0.52 33.56
N ALA A 411 -0.47 -0.22 32.49
CA ALA A 411 0.61 0.75 32.51
C ALA A 411 0.08 2.14 32.87
N ALA A 412 0.62 2.73 33.94
CA ALA A 412 0.14 4.00 34.47
C ALA A 412 1.27 5.02 34.52
N ASP A 413 0.98 6.21 33.97
CA ASP A 413 1.88 7.36 33.96
C ASP A 413 3.29 7.00 33.43
N LEU A 414 3.39 6.22 32.34
CA LEU A 414 4.69 5.85 31.73
C LEU A 414 5.54 7.09 31.43
N TYR A 415 4.90 8.20 31.08
CA TYR A 415 5.57 9.47 30.84
C TYR A 415 6.29 10.10 32.03
N LYS A 416 6.14 9.54 33.24
CA LYS A 416 6.87 9.94 34.45
C LYS A 416 7.98 8.97 34.80
N GLN A 417 8.04 7.82 34.14
CA GLN A 417 9.02 6.78 34.42
C GLN A 417 10.21 6.95 33.46
N PRO A 418 11.45 6.82 33.93
CA PRO A 418 12.63 6.92 33.08
C PRO A 418 12.80 5.62 32.27
N LEU A 419 12.09 5.47 31.17
CA LEU A 419 12.04 4.22 30.39
C LEU A 419 13.42 3.82 29.83
N LYS A 420 14.30 4.78 29.57
CA LYS A 420 15.71 4.55 29.21
C LYS A 420 16.50 3.72 30.23
N GLU A 421 16.07 3.66 31.48
CA GLU A 421 16.70 2.79 32.50
C GLU A 421 16.39 1.31 32.26
N LEU A 422 15.43 0.99 31.38
CA LEU A 422 15.07 -0.37 31.01
C LEU A 422 15.99 -0.96 29.93
N ARG A 423 16.95 -0.19 29.39
CA ARG A 423 17.80 -0.61 28.26
C ARG A 423 18.62 -1.89 28.53
N SER A 424 19.02 -2.13 29.77
CA SER A 424 19.77 -3.35 30.14
C SER A 424 18.89 -4.59 30.35
N LEU A 425 17.57 -4.44 30.34
CA LEU A 425 16.63 -5.53 30.56
C LEU A 425 16.27 -6.18 29.22
N THR A 426 15.99 -7.49 29.26
CA THR A 426 15.28 -8.18 28.18
C THR A 426 13.93 -7.50 27.95
N ILE A 427 13.40 -7.53 26.73
CA ILE A 427 12.09 -6.93 26.41
C ILE A 427 10.98 -7.46 27.33
N ALA A 428 10.94 -8.77 27.59
CA ALA A 428 9.94 -9.35 28.49
C ALA A 428 9.96 -8.73 29.90
N GLU A 429 11.15 -8.61 30.49
CA GLU A 429 11.31 -7.98 31.81
C GLU A 429 11.00 -6.49 31.78
N ALA A 430 11.41 -5.78 30.72
CA ALA A 430 11.11 -4.36 30.56
C ALA A 430 9.60 -4.10 30.44
N ARG A 431 8.86 -4.92 29.67
CA ARG A 431 7.39 -4.88 29.55
C ARG A 431 6.71 -5.11 30.89
N ARG A 432 7.13 -6.14 31.65
CA ARG A 432 6.63 -6.40 33.01
C ARG A 432 6.87 -5.22 33.94
N ARG A 433 8.08 -4.65 33.93
CA ARG A 433 8.46 -3.51 34.77
C ARG A 433 7.69 -2.24 34.41
N ALA A 434 7.42 -2.02 33.12
CA ALA A 434 6.59 -0.92 32.64
C ALA A 434 5.08 -1.17 32.87
N GLY A 435 4.67 -2.39 33.24
CA GLY A 435 3.27 -2.76 33.39
C GLY A 435 2.52 -2.86 32.06
N ILE A 436 3.20 -3.22 30.97
CA ILE A 436 2.60 -3.38 29.65
C ILE A 436 2.11 -4.83 29.51
N ASP A 437 0.79 -5.00 29.53
CA ASP A 437 0.14 -6.28 29.23
C ASP A 437 0.10 -6.55 27.72
N MET A 438 0.94 -7.49 27.25
CA MET A 438 1.03 -7.85 25.85
C MET A 438 -0.19 -8.58 25.29
N GLU A 439 -1.01 -9.20 26.13
CA GLU A 439 -2.27 -9.81 25.67
C GLU A 439 -3.23 -8.71 25.19
N ILE A 440 -3.32 -7.62 25.96
CA ILE A 440 -4.11 -6.45 25.60
C ILE A 440 -3.53 -5.77 24.36
N VAL A 441 -2.20 -5.67 24.24
CA VAL A 441 -1.56 -5.11 23.05
C VAL A 441 -1.92 -5.91 21.79
N ARG A 442 -1.78 -7.24 21.83
CA ARG A 442 -2.12 -8.13 20.70
C ARG A 442 -3.60 -8.03 20.30
N GLN A 443 -4.52 -7.93 21.26
CA GLN A 443 -5.94 -7.71 20.96
C GLN A 443 -6.18 -6.40 20.19
N HIS A 444 -5.46 -5.32 20.51
CA HIS A 444 -5.60 -4.07 19.76
C HIS A 444 -4.94 -4.14 18.38
N TYR A 445 -3.92 -4.97 18.21
CA TYR A 445 -3.28 -5.21 16.91
C TYR A 445 -4.20 -5.94 15.95
N GLN A 446 -4.95 -6.93 16.44
CA GLN A 446 -5.99 -7.61 15.66
C GLN A 446 -7.11 -6.64 15.25
N ILE A 447 -7.53 -5.74 16.15
CA ILE A 447 -8.52 -4.70 15.83
C ILE A 447 -7.95 -3.71 14.79
N GLU A 448 -6.66 -3.38 14.87
CA GLU A 448 -5.99 -2.51 13.90
C GLU A 448 -5.99 -3.12 12.50
N GLN A 449 -5.62 -4.40 12.38
CA GLN A 449 -5.64 -5.12 11.11
C GLN A 449 -7.02 -5.13 10.45
N GLN A 450 -8.09 -5.16 11.25
CA GLN A 450 -9.46 -5.09 10.74
C GLN A 450 -9.89 -3.68 10.33
N ARG A 451 -9.44 -2.65 11.04
CA ARG A 451 -9.87 -1.25 10.82
C ARG A 451 -9.04 -0.48 9.81
N ILE A 452 -7.76 -0.79 9.73
CA ILE A 452 -6.79 -0.19 8.82
C ILE A 452 -6.07 -1.32 8.09
N PRO A 453 -6.81 -2.15 7.32
CA PRO A 453 -6.20 -3.23 6.57
C PRO A 453 -5.27 -2.65 5.51
N PHE A 454 -4.33 -3.46 5.03
CA PHE A 454 -3.47 -3.18 3.87
C PHE A 454 -2.31 -2.19 4.06
N THR A 455 -2.10 -1.63 5.25
CA THR A 455 -0.84 -0.93 5.54
C THR A 455 0.23 -1.92 5.97
N ILE A 456 1.49 -1.60 5.68
CA ILE A 456 2.63 -2.43 6.07
C ILE A 456 2.71 -2.57 7.60
N ALA A 457 2.51 -1.45 8.31
CA ALA A 457 2.44 -1.43 9.76
C ALA A 457 1.39 -2.41 10.31
N SER A 458 0.20 -2.51 9.72
CA SER A 458 -0.82 -3.49 10.11
C SER A 458 -0.44 -4.93 9.71
N LEU A 459 0.09 -5.13 8.49
CA LEU A 459 0.35 -6.45 7.92
C LEU A 459 1.45 -7.24 8.64
N ARG A 460 2.36 -6.57 9.36
CA ARG A 460 3.39 -7.24 10.17
C ARG A 460 2.98 -7.58 11.60
N LEU A 461 1.81 -7.11 12.05
CA LEU A 461 1.34 -7.39 13.40
C LEU A 461 0.88 -8.86 13.52
N PRO A 462 1.01 -9.48 14.71
CA PRO A 462 0.64 -10.86 14.97
C PRO A 462 -0.87 -11.12 14.95
#